data_AF-A0A919I094-F1
#
_entry.id   AF-A0A919I094-F1
#
_cell.length_a   1.000
_cell.length_b   1.000
_cell.length_c   1.000
_cell.angle_alpha   90.00
_cell.angle_beta   90.00
_cell.angle_gamma   90.00
#
_symmetry.space_group_name_H-M   'P 1'
#
loop_
_entity.id
_entity.type
_entity.pdbx_description
1 polymer ?
#
loop_
_entity_poly.entity_id
_entity_poly.type
_entity_poly.pdbx_seq_one_letter_code
_entity_poly.pdbx_strand_id
1 'polypeptide(L)'
;MAVQAPEDRCPHRGARLSMGWNLGDRIACWYHGVEVAGNGEVKDVPAVDRCPLVGQQCVRSYSVHEAHGAIFLWFGVTADQQPDELSFPEELADSEKYSNFLCTAAWKCNYQYALENVMDPMHGTYLHSSSHSMAEGDRKADMVLQPTKTGFIFEKKGQSGVNFDWVELGNSGAYWMRLSIPYKKRFGPGGHFWIVGMVVPEDNDNCRVFFWRIRGVQGWQRDLWRFMYRNRLEKLHWEVLEQDRVVLESLAPNARDHEYLYQHDVGLSRLRRMMQKAAKEQLALREAQQGAA
;
A
#
# COMPACT_ATOMS: atom_id res chain seq x y z
N MET A 1 -9.92 -17.08 -14.97
CA MET A 1 -8.85 -16.42 -15.75
C MET A 1 -8.04 -15.58 -14.79
N ALA A 2 -6.72 -15.53 -14.95
CA ALA A 2 -5.85 -14.71 -14.10
C ALA A 2 -5.98 -13.22 -14.48
N VAL A 3 -5.82 -12.33 -13.49
CA VAL A 3 -5.73 -10.88 -13.73
C VAL A 3 -4.51 -10.58 -14.61
N GLN A 4 -4.65 -9.62 -15.52
CA GLN A 4 -3.59 -9.13 -16.41
C GLN A 4 -3.56 -7.61 -16.36
N ALA A 5 -2.38 -7.01 -16.57
CA ALA A 5 -2.19 -5.57 -16.52
C ALA A 5 -1.40 -5.07 -17.74
N PRO A 6 -2.06 -4.92 -18.91
CA PRO A 6 -1.48 -4.17 -20.01
C PRO A 6 -1.49 -2.66 -19.70
N GLU A 7 -0.57 -1.92 -20.31
CA GLU A 7 -0.55 -0.46 -20.30
C GLU A 7 -1.89 0.11 -20.79
N ASP A 8 -2.41 1.15 -20.12
CA ASP A 8 -3.70 1.78 -20.46
C ASP A 8 -3.59 2.70 -21.70
N ARG A 9 -3.10 2.15 -22.81
CA ARG A 9 -2.82 2.87 -24.04
C ARG A 9 -3.03 1.96 -25.25
N CYS A 10 -3.99 2.30 -26.10
CA CYS A 10 -4.21 1.60 -27.36
C CYS A 10 -3.05 1.87 -28.32
N PRO A 11 -2.47 0.85 -28.97
CA PRO A 11 -1.31 1.01 -29.85
C PRO A 11 -1.62 1.78 -31.14
N HIS A 12 -2.90 1.96 -31.51
CA HIS A 12 -3.30 2.70 -32.70
C HIS A 12 -3.18 4.22 -32.53
N ARG A 13 -3.89 4.81 -31.56
CA ARG A 13 -3.94 6.28 -31.34
C ARG A 13 -3.87 6.70 -29.88
N GLY A 14 -3.40 5.81 -29.00
CA GLY A 14 -3.20 6.12 -27.58
C GLY A 14 -4.49 6.25 -26.75
N ALA A 15 -5.65 5.86 -27.28
CA ALA A 15 -6.89 5.83 -26.49
C ALA A 15 -6.77 4.87 -25.29
N ARG A 16 -7.41 5.19 -24.17
CA ARG A 16 -7.37 4.36 -22.96
C ARG A 16 -8.08 3.03 -23.19
N LEU A 17 -7.37 1.92 -22.98
CA LEU A 17 -7.93 0.57 -23.09
C LEU A 17 -8.91 0.28 -21.94
N SER A 18 -8.73 0.92 -20.79
CA SER A 18 -9.64 0.84 -19.63
C SER A 18 -11.07 1.32 -19.91
N MET A 19 -11.27 2.09 -20.98
CA MET A 19 -12.60 2.50 -21.46
C MET A 19 -13.21 1.50 -22.46
N GLY A 20 -12.48 0.45 -22.80
CA GLY A 20 -12.86 -0.57 -23.77
C GLY A 20 -13.80 -1.64 -23.23
N TRP A 21 -14.02 -2.66 -24.06
CA TRP A 21 -14.82 -3.83 -23.72
C TRP A 21 -13.91 -4.97 -23.30
N ASN A 22 -14.16 -5.53 -22.11
CA ASN A 22 -13.51 -6.77 -21.70
C ASN A 22 -14.16 -7.95 -22.43
N LEU A 23 -13.40 -8.61 -23.30
CA LEU A 23 -13.85 -9.77 -24.08
C LEU A 23 -13.49 -11.11 -23.40
N GLY A 24 -12.97 -11.07 -22.18
CA GLY A 24 -12.49 -12.22 -21.43
C GLY A 24 -10.96 -12.31 -21.48
N ASP A 25 -10.39 -12.68 -22.63
CA ASP A 25 -8.94 -12.89 -22.82
C ASP A 25 -8.19 -11.67 -23.36
N ARG A 26 -8.93 -10.63 -23.72
CA ARG A 26 -8.44 -9.38 -24.30
C ARG A 26 -9.41 -8.23 -24.09
N ILE A 27 -8.94 -7.04 -24.40
CA ILE A 27 -9.71 -5.79 -24.32
C ILE A 27 -9.87 -5.22 -25.72
N ALA A 28 -11.10 -4.97 -26.14
CA ALA A 28 -11.38 -4.23 -27.37
C ALA A 28 -11.44 -2.72 -27.07
N CYS A 29 -10.55 -1.96 -27.71
CA CYS A 29 -10.52 -0.51 -27.59
C CYS A 29 -11.82 0.11 -28.10
N TRP A 30 -12.47 0.93 -27.27
CA TRP A 30 -13.77 1.55 -27.64
C TRP A 30 -13.66 2.53 -28.82
N TYR A 31 -12.46 3.03 -29.15
CA TYR A 31 -12.30 4.00 -30.22
C TYR A 31 -12.45 3.37 -31.62
N HIS A 32 -11.69 2.32 -31.93
CA HIS A 32 -11.68 1.70 -33.26
C HIS A 32 -11.70 0.16 -33.22
N GLY A 33 -12.00 -0.44 -32.06
CA GLY A 33 -12.16 -1.88 -31.90
C GLY A 33 -10.86 -2.69 -31.85
N VAL A 34 -9.67 -2.08 -31.83
CA VAL A 34 -8.39 -2.80 -31.71
C VAL A 34 -8.41 -3.67 -30.45
N GLU A 35 -8.25 -4.98 -30.63
CA GLU A 35 -8.29 -5.96 -29.55
C GLU A 35 -6.87 -6.25 -29.05
N VAL A 36 -6.62 -6.08 -27.76
CA VAL A 36 -5.30 -6.22 -27.13
C VAL A 36 -5.38 -7.22 -25.98
N ALA A 37 -4.55 -8.26 -26.03
CA ALA A 37 -4.45 -9.27 -24.97
C ALA A 37 -3.70 -8.75 -23.74
N GLY A 38 -3.81 -9.50 -22.63
CA GLY A 38 -3.17 -9.15 -21.36
C GLY A 38 -1.64 -9.04 -21.40
N ASN A 39 -0.98 -9.76 -22.33
CA ASN A 39 0.46 -9.68 -22.60
C ASN A 39 0.86 -8.52 -23.51
N GLY A 40 -0.10 -7.66 -23.89
CA GLY A 40 0.09 -6.50 -24.76
C GLY A 40 0.10 -6.81 -26.26
N GLU A 41 -0.18 -8.06 -26.66
CA GLU A 41 -0.28 -8.46 -28.05
C GLU A 41 -1.58 -7.98 -28.69
N VAL A 42 -1.52 -7.39 -29.89
CA VAL A 42 -2.71 -7.07 -30.69
C VAL A 42 -3.26 -8.37 -31.28
N LYS A 43 -4.48 -8.73 -30.89
CA LYS A 43 -5.16 -9.95 -31.34
C LYS A 43 -6.02 -9.73 -32.58
N ASP A 44 -6.60 -8.55 -32.73
CA ASP A 44 -7.40 -8.21 -33.90
C ASP A 44 -7.46 -6.70 -34.14
N VAL A 45 -7.66 -6.34 -35.41
CA VAL A 45 -7.95 -4.97 -35.86
C VAL A 45 -9.15 -5.06 -36.81
N PRO A 46 -10.39 -5.01 -36.29
CA PRO A 46 -11.59 -5.35 -37.06
C PRO A 46 -11.80 -4.56 -38.36
N ALA A 47 -11.28 -3.34 -38.43
CA ALA A 47 -11.42 -2.46 -39.58
C ALA A 47 -10.49 -2.80 -40.76
N VAL A 48 -9.49 -3.68 -40.57
CA VAL A 48 -8.44 -3.94 -41.57
C VAL A 48 -8.19 -5.44 -41.68
N ASP A 49 -8.53 -6.01 -42.84
CA ASP A 49 -8.14 -7.40 -43.16
C ASP A 49 -6.61 -7.54 -43.16
N ARG A 50 -6.09 -8.59 -42.51
CA ARG A 50 -4.66 -8.90 -42.40
C ARG A 50 -3.79 -7.71 -41.94
N CYS A 51 -4.24 -7.00 -40.91
CA CYS A 51 -3.47 -5.91 -40.33
C CYS A 51 -2.09 -6.40 -39.81
N PRO A 52 -0.97 -5.74 -40.20
CA PRO A 52 0.37 -6.15 -39.76
C PRO A 52 0.62 -6.08 -38.25
N LEU A 53 -0.21 -5.34 -37.52
CA LEU A 53 -0.11 -5.25 -36.06
C LEU A 53 -0.55 -6.54 -35.36
N VAL A 54 -1.41 -7.35 -36.00
CA VAL A 54 -1.91 -8.59 -35.40
C VAL A 54 -0.73 -9.53 -35.13
N GLY A 55 -0.63 -10.01 -33.89
CA GLY A 55 0.47 -10.83 -33.40
C GLY A 55 1.66 -10.05 -32.82
N GLN A 56 1.67 -8.71 -32.92
CA GLN A 56 2.73 -7.88 -32.33
C GLN A 56 2.40 -7.48 -30.89
N GLN A 57 3.41 -7.52 -30.01
CA GLN A 57 3.34 -6.95 -28.66
C GLN A 57 3.58 -5.44 -28.71
N CYS A 58 2.50 -4.67 -28.88
CA CYS A 58 2.59 -3.23 -29.11
C CYS A 58 2.42 -2.38 -27.85
N VAL A 59 2.02 -2.98 -26.73
CA VAL A 59 1.87 -2.27 -25.45
C VAL A 59 2.59 -3.05 -24.36
N ARG A 60 3.08 -2.35 -23.34
CA ARG A 60 3.72 -3.00 -22.21
C ARG A 60 2.71 -3.82 -21.42
N SER A 61 3.16 -4.93 -20.83
CA SER A 61 2.41 -5.66 -19.81
C SER A 61 3.25 -5.73 -18.54
N TYR A 62 2.59 -5.65 -17.40
CA TYR A 62 3.21 -5.66 -16.07
C TYR A 62 2.98 -7.00 -15.38
N SER A 63 3.97 -7.49 -14.64
CA SER A 63 3.80 -8.69 -13.82
C SER A 63 2.78 -8.41 -12.73
N VAL A 64 1.81 -9.33 -12.58
CA VAL A 64 0.69 -9.20 -11.66
C VAL A 64 0.73 -10.31 -10.63
N HIS A 65 0.46 -9.96 -9.37
CA HIS A 65 0.20 -10.92 -8.31
C HIS A 65 -1.10 -10.56 -7.59
N GLU A 66 -2.05 -11.49 -7.52
CA GLU A 66 -3.31 -11.31 -6.79
C GLU A 66 -3.20 -11.98 -5.42
N ALA A 67 -3.27 -11.20 -4.35
CA ALA A 67 -3.18 -11.72 -2.99
C ALA A 67 -3.98 -10.85 -2.02
N HIS A 68 -4.57 -11.50 -1.00
CA HIS A 68 -5.26 -10.84 0.11
C HIS A 68 -6.32 -9.81 -0.31
N GLY A 69 -6.99 -10.03 -1.45
CA GLY A 69 -8.02 -9.13 -1.98
C GLY A 69 -7.49 -7.89 -2.70
N ALA A 70 -6.17 -7.81 -2.97
CA ALA A 70 -5.55 -6.74 -3.73
C ALA A 70 -4.78 -7.27 -4.96
N ILE A 71 -4.52 -6.36 -5.90
CA ILE A 71 -3.72 -6.61 -7.11
C ILE A 71 -2.40 -5.86 -6.96
N PHE A 72 -1.30 -6.60 -6.99
CA PHE A 72 0.06 -6.08 -6.93
C PHE A 72 0.65 -6.05 -8.34
N LEU A 73 1.21 -4.90 -8.72
CA LEU A 73 1.86 -4.69 -9.99
C LEU A 73 3.35 -4.43 -9.79
N TRP A 74 4.18 -5.06 -10.63
CA TRP A 74 5.60 -4.77 -10.69
C TRP A 74 5.94 -3.92 -11.91
N PHE A 75 6.43 -2.71 -11.66
CA PHE A 75 6.82 -1.78 -12.73
C PHE A 75 8.26 -2.00 -13.20
N GLY A 76 9.12 -2.59 -12.36
CA GLY A 76 10.56 -2.73 -12.60
C GLY A 76 11.29 -1.39 -12.68
N VAL A 77 12.59 -1.40 -12.41
CA VAL A 77 13.48 -0.26 -12.74
C VAL A 77 13.85 -0.32 -14.21
N THR A 78 14.05 -1.53 -14.73
CA THR A 78 14.38 -1.83 -16.12
C THR A 78 13.28 -2.69 -16.77
N ALA A 79 13.25 -2.77 -18.09
CA ALA A 79 12.23 -3.52 -18.82
C ALA A 79 12.35 -5.05 -18.66
N ASP A 80 13.57 -5.54 -18.42
CA ASP A 80 13.95 -6.95 -18.31
C ASP A 80 13.98 -7.47 -16.87
N GLN A 81 13.91 -6.58 -15.88
CA GLN A 81 13.95 -6.94 -14.47
C GLN A 81 12.70 -7.72 -14.04
N GLN A 82 12.92 -8.91 -13.48
CA GLN A 82 11.88 -9.70 -12.85
C GLN A 82 11.56 -9.18 -11.43
N PRO A 83 10.30 -9.31 -10.97
CA PRO A 83 9.95 -8.98 -9.59
C PRO A 83 10.71 -9.85 -8.60
N ASP A 84 11.09 -9.25 -7.47
CA ASP A 84 11.51 -10.01 -6.30
C ASP A 84 10.34 -10.85 -5.76
N GLU A 85 10.65 -11.89 -4.98
CA GLU A 85 9.62 -12.68 -4.31
C GLU A 85 8.81 -11.79 -3.34
N LEU A 86 7.52 -11.69 -3.60
CA LEU A 86 6.59 -10.95 -2.75
C LEU A 86 6.18 -11.84 -1.57
N SER A 87 6.49 -11.38 -0.36
CA SER A 87 6.02 -12.00 0.87
C SER A 87 5.41 -10.97 1.80
N PHE A 88 4.52 -11.43 2.67
CA PHE A 88 3.72 -10.60 3.56
C PHE A 88 4.04 -10.91 5.02
N PRO A 89 3.78 -9.98 5.95
CA PRO A 89 3.84 -10.29 7.38
C PRO A 89 2.92 -11.47 7.74
N GLU A 90 3.31 -12.26 8.75
CA GLU A 90 2.60 -13.50 9.13
C GLU A 90 1.09 -13.27 9.32
N GLU A 91 0.70 -12.17 9.96
CA GLU A 91 -0.70 -11.86 10.25
C GLU A 91 -1.53 -11.65 8.98
N LEU A 92 -0.90 -11.22 7.89
CA LEU A 92 -1.56 -11.11 6.59
C LEU A 92 -1.47 -12.41 5.79
N ALA A 93 -0.32 -13.08 5.84
CA ALA A 93 -0.01 -14.28 5.06
C ALA A 93 -0.81 -15.52 5.52
N ASP A 94 -0.98 -15.73 6.83
CA ASP A 94 -1.59 -16.94 7.40
C ASP A 94 -3.11 -16.77 7.59
N SER A 95 -3.87 -17.08 6.54
CA SER A 95 -5.35 -16.99 6.57
C SER A 95 -6.03 -18.06 7.43
N GLU A 96 -5.29 -19.07 7.91
CA GLU A 96 -5.81 -20.07 8.84
C GLU A 96 -5.82 -19.52 10.26
N LYS A 97 -4.76 -18.83 10.68
CA LYS A 97 -4.67 -18.18 12.01
C LYS A 97 -5.36 -16.83 12.07
N TYR A 98 -5.34 -16.08 10.97
CA TYR A 98 -5.78 -14.69 10.95
C TYR A 98 -6.97 -14.45 10.01
N SER A 99 -7.77 -13.45 10.36
CA SER A 99 -8.83 -12.91 9.50
C SER A 99 -8.59 -11.43 9.28
N ASN A 100 -8.86 -10.96 8.07
CA ASN A 100 -8.64 -9.57 7.71
C ASN A 100 -9.82 -8.96 6.93
N PHE A 101 -9.82 -7.61 6.89
CA PHE A 101 -10.58 -6.80 5.95
C PHE A 101 -9.62 -5.84 5.26
N LEU A 102 -9.61 -5.84 3.92
CA LEU A 102 -8.95 -4.81 3.15
C LEU A 102 -9.82 -3.55 3.09
N CYS A 103 -9.22 -2.41 3.43
CA CYS A 103 -9.79 -1.09 3.27
C CYS A 103 -8.85 -0.24 2.39
N THR A 104 -9.41 0.61 1.52
CA THR A 104 -8.61 1.47 0.63
C THR A 104 -9.14 2.90 0.63
N ALA A 105 -8.25 3.88 0.57
CA ALA A 105 -8.62 5.29 0.47
C ALA A 105 -7.66 6.03 -0.48
N ALA A 106 -8.17 7.05 -1.16
CA ALA A 106 -7.36 7.96 -1.97
C ALA A 106 -7.16 9.26 -1.20
N TRP A 107 -5.92 9.72 -1.07
CA TRP A 107 -5.53 10.91 -0.33
C TRP A 107 -4.77 11.86 -1.24
N LYS A 108 -5.12 13.15 -1.17
CA LYS A 108 -4.47 14.22 -1.94
C LYS A 108 -3.20 14.73 -1.25
N CYS A 109 -2.26 13.83 -1.01
CA CYS A 109 -0.92 14.18 -0.56
C CYS A 109 0.12 13.28 -1.22
N ASN A 110 1.38 13.75 -1.24
CA ASN A 110 2.51 12.91 -1.61
C ASN A 110 2.55 11.65 -0.71
N TYR A 111 2.78 10.49 -1.31
CA TYR A 111 2.75 9.18 -0.63
C TYR A 111 3.69 9.08 0.58
N GLN A 112 4.79 9.84 0.58
CA GLN A 112 5.74 9.81 1.69
C GLN A 112 5.16 10.41 2.97
N TYR A 113 4.24 11.38 2.87
CA TYR A 113 3.54 11.91 4.04
C TYR A 113 2.62 10.87 4.68
N ALA A 114 1.97 10.03 3.88
CA ALA A 114 1.16 8.94 4.39
C ALA A 114 2.02 7.86 5.09
N LEU A 115 3.19 7.51 4.54
CA LEU A 115 4.13 6.59 5.20
C LEU A 115 4.66 7.17 6.52
N GLU A 116 4.98 8.47 6.54
CA GLU A 116 5.47 9.17 7.74
C GLU A 116 4.40 9.27 8.83
N ASN A 117 3.16 9.56 8.46
CA ASN A 117 2.02 9.57 9.39
C ASN A 117 1.89 8.24 10.11
N VAL A 118 1.88 7.12 9.39
CA VAL A 118 1.76 5.79 10.01
C VAL A 118 2.99 5.42 10.86
N MET A 119 4.17 5.99 10.56
CA MET A 119 5.42 5.76 11.29
C MET A 119 5.49 6.56 12.59
N ASP A 120 4.71 7.65 12.71
CA ASP A 120 4.65 8.46 13.92
C ASP A 120 3.55 7.97 14.87
N PRO A 121 3.86 7.32 16.01
CA PRO A 121 2.86 6.93 16.98
C PRO A 121 2.47 8.08 17.93
N MET A 122 3.01 9.30 17.76
CA MET A 122 2.76 10.42 18.68
C MET A 122 1.47 11.17 18.34
N HIS A 123 1.17 11.41 17.05
CA HIS A 123 -0.06 12.10 16.64
C HIS A 123 -1.32 11.40 17.15
N GLY A 124 -1.30 10.07 17.35
CA GLY A 124 -2.45 9.30 17.83
C GLY A 124 -3.01 9.78 19.18
N THR A 125 -2.15 10.31 20.06
CA THR A 125 -2.59 10.85 21.36
C THR A 125 -3.30 12.21 21.26
N TYR A 126 -3.15 12.90 20.13
CA TYR A 126 -3.74 14.22 19.87
C TYR A 126 -4.87 14.12 18.84
N LEU A 127 -4.52 13.73 17.61
CA LEU A 127 -5.42 13.68 16.47
C LEU A 127 -6.55 12.69 16.70
N HIS A 128 -6.19 11.52 17.22
CA HIS A 128 -7.12 10.44 17.47
C HIS A 128 -7.53 10.34 18.94
N SER A 129 -7.47 11.45 19.68
CA SER A 129 -7.86 11.51 21.10
C SER A 129 -9.35 11.21 21.34
N SER A 130 -10.20 11.48 20.35
CA SER A 130 -11.60 11.04 20.34
C SER A 130 -11.76 9.57 19.94
N SER A 131 -10.76 8.98 19.29
CA SER A 131 -10.69 7.55 19.03
C SER A 131 -10.23 6.83 20.32
N HIS A 132 -11.07 5.95 20.82
CA HIS A 132 -11.01 5.55 22.23
C HIS A 132 -9.81 4.63 22.56
N SER A 133 -9.02 4.15 21.59
CA SER A 133 -7.83 3.31 21.87
C SER A 133 -6.53 4.10 21.98
N MET A 134 -6.38 5.20 21.23
CA MET A 134 -5.10 5.92 21.09
C MET A 134 -4.92 7.14 22.00
N ALA A 135 -5.98 7.54 22.72
CA ALA A 135 -5.96 8.69 23.64
C ALA A 135 -5.19 8.44 24.96
N GLU A 136 -4.93 7.17 25.31
CA GLU A 136 -4.26 6.77 26.56
C GLU A 136 -2.74 6.64 26.33
N GLY A 137 -1.90 6.74 27.36
CA GLY A 137 -0.43 6.60 27.28
C GLY A 137 0.37 7.89 27.49
N ASP A 138 1.64 7.80 27.91
CA ASP A 138 2.45 8.99 28.19
C ASP A 138 2.85 9.71 26.91
N ARG A 139 2.74 11.04 26.96
CA ARG A 139 3.16 11.97 25.90
C ARG A 139 4.68 12.15 25.81
N LYS A 140 5.43 11.53 26.73
CA LYS A 140 6.88 11.47 26.74
C LYS A 140 7.27 9.99 26.76
N ALA A 141 7.90 9.53 25.69
CA ALA A 141 8.38 8.15 25.59
C ALA A 141 9.76 8.11 24.94
N ASP A 142 10.66 7.32 25.50
CA ASP A 142 11.91 6.97 24.82
C ASP A 142 11.57 6.06 23.64
N MET A 143 12.06 6.41 22.46
CA MET A 143 11.83 5.66 21.25
C MET A 143 12.94 4.64 21.01
N VAL A 144 12.59 3.40 20.68
CA VAL A 144 13.55 2.32 20.41
C VAL A 144 13.38 1.83 18.98
N LEU A 145 14.51 1.63 18.30
CA LEU A 145 14.57 0.99 16.99
C LEU A 145 15.17 -0.41 17.14
N GLN A 146 14.48 -1.41 16.60
CA GLN A 146 14.97 -2.79 16.55
C GLN A 146 15.04 -3.25 15.09
N PRO A 147 16.20 -3.67 14.57
CA PRO A 147 16.29 -4.18 13.20
C PRO A 147 15.53 -5.50 13.06
N THR A 148 14.89 -5.70 11.90
CA THR A 148 14.26 -6.97 11.52
C THR A 148 14.88 -7.50 10.22
N LYS A 149 14.49 -8.70 9.78
CA LYS A 149 14.97 -9.27 8.51
C LYS A 149 14.54 -8.43 7.30
N THR A 150 13.37 -7.79 7.38
CA THR A 150 12.75 -7.03 6.29
C THR A 150 12.88 -5.52 6.46
N GLY A 151 13.28 -5.03 7.64
CA GLY A 151 13.45 -3.61 7.90
C GLY A 151 13.72 -3.32 9.37
N PHE A 152 12.78 -2.65 10.05
CA PHE A 152 12.91 -2.31 11.47
C PHE A 152 11.57 -2.10 12.15
N ILE A 153 11.54 -2.39 13.46
CA ILE A 153 10.49 -2.04 14.40
C ILE A 153 10.85 -0.73 15.10
N PHE A 154 9.85 0.12 15.27
CA PHE A 154 9.86 1.36 16.02
C PHE A 154 8.80 1.28 17.12
N GLU A 155 9.24 1.41 18.37
CA GLU A 155 8.37 1.25 19.54
C GLU A 155 8.65 2.27 20.64
N LYS A 156 7.65 2.49 21.49
CA LYS A 156 7.78 3.29 22.72
C LYS A 156 8.27 2.37 23.84
N LYS A 157 9.42 2.70 24.43
CA LYS A 157 9.99 1.93 25.54
C LYS A 157 9.00 1.84 26.70
N GLY A 158 8.60 0.63 27.07
CA GLY A 158 7.77 0.36 28.24
C GLY A 158 6.28 0.71 28.10
N GLN A 159 5.75 0.93 26.89
CA GLN A 159 4.32 1.27 26.68
C GLN A 159 3.50 0.20 25.93
N SER A 160 4.03 -1.01 25.76
CA SER A 160 3.28 -2.12 25.14
C SER A 160 2.01 -2.45 25.95
N GLY A 161 0.89 -2.61 25.27
CA GLY A 161 -0.41 -2.96 25.84
C GLY A 161 -1.31 -1.78 26.20
N VAL A 162 -0.86 -0.52 26.01
CA VAL A 162 -1.60 0.68 26.44
C VAL A 162 -2.43 1.31 25.31
N ASN A 163 -1.74 1.78 24.27
CA ASN A 163 -2.34 2.53 23.15
C ASN A 163 -1.79 2.08 21.80
N PHE A 164 -0.47 1.85 21.75
CA PHE A 164 0.31 1.63 20.56
C PHE A 164 1.52 0.79 20.96
N ASP A 165 1.61 -0.43 20.45
CA ASP A 165 2.72 -1.31 20.81
C ASP A 165 3.96 -0.93 20.01
N TRP A 166 3.85 -0.95 18.67
CA TRP A 166 4.94 -0.72 17.74
C TRP A 166 4.47 -0.55 16.29
N VAL A 167 5.29 0.13 15.48
CA VAL A 167 5.23 0.15 14.01
C VAL A 167 6.43 -0.64 13.50
N GLU A 168 6.24 -1.51 12.52
CA GLU A 168 7.32 -2.08 11.72
C GLU A 168 7.25 -1.53 10.31
N LEU A 169 8.38 -1.10 9.78
CA LEU A 169 8.57 -0.93 8.34
C LEU A 169 9.31 -2.15 7.81
N GLY A 170 8.75 -2.77 6.78
CA GLY A 170 9.39 -3.87 6.06
C GLY A 170 9.40 -3.66 4.55
N ASN A 171 10.34 -4.32 3.89
CA ASN A 171 10.38 -4.50 2.45
C ASN A 171 10.65 -5.97 2.12
N SER A 172 9.74 -6.59 1.40
CA SER A 172 9.83 -8.00 0.97
C SER A 172 9.12 -8.20 -0.37
N GLY A 173 9.65 -7.56 -1.41
CA GLY A 173 9.04 -7.43 -2.74
C GLY A 173 8.11 -6.21 -2.86
N ALA A 174 7.62 -5.69 -1.73
CA ALA A 174 6.94 -4.40 -1.63
C ALA A 174 7.21 -3.77 -0.25
N TYR A 175 7.18 -2.44 -0.18
CA TYR A 175 7.17 -1.73 1.09
C TYR A 175 5.83 -1.89 1.78
N TRP A 176 5.87 -2.27 3.06
CA TRP A 176 4.70 -2.38 3.91
C TRP A 176 5.02 -1.86 5.30
N MET A 177 3.97 -1.49 6.01
CA MET A 177 4.02 -1.10 7.40
C MET A 177 3.10 -1.98 8.21
N ARG A 178 3.56 -2.51 9.33
CA ARG A 178 2.76 -3.32 10.23
C ARG A 178 2.65 -2.65 11.58
N LEU A 179 1.45 -2.51 12.11
CA LEU A 179 1.20 -1.91 13.42
C LEU A 179 0.56 -2.95 14.33
N SER A 180 0.95 -2.98 15.59
CA SER A 180 0.23 -3.69 16.65
C SER A 180 -0.43 -2.70 17.60
N ILE A 181 -1.74 -2.87 17.77
CA ILE A 181 -2.56 -2.04 18.66
C ILE A 181 -3.27 -2.95 19.66
N PRO A 182 -3.31 -2.59 20.95
CA PRO A 182 -4.11 -3.28 21.95
C PRO A 182 -5.60 -3.22 21.62
N TYR A 183 -6.22 -4.38 21.41
CA TYR A 183 -7.65 -4.50 21.22
C TYR A 183 -8.35 -4.57 22.57
N LYS A 184 -8.87 -3.43 23.06
CA LYS A 184 -9.43 -3.35 24.41
C LYS A 184 -10.68 -4.22 24.57
N LYS A 185 -10.86 -4.82 25.75
CA LYS A 185 -12.01 -5.71 26.08
C LYS A 185 -13.38 -5.05 25.90
N ARG A 186 -13.47 -3.71 26.00
CA ARG A 186 -14.72 -2.98 25.73
C ARG A 186 -15.19 -3.04 24.26
N PHE A 187 -14.29 -3.39 23.34
CA PHE A 187 -14.56 -3.49 21.90
C PHE A 187 -14.66 -4.95 21.41
N GLY A 188 -14.54 -5.94 22.30
CA GLY A 188 -14.66 -7.37 21.98
C GLY A 188 -13.75 -8.23 22.88
N PRO A 189 -13.29 -9.42 22.44
CA PRO A 189 -12.67 -10.40 23.34
C PRO A 189 -11.27 -10.05 23.88
N GLY A 190 -10.71 -8.86 23.61
CA GLY A 190 -9.35 -8.50 24.00
C GLY A 190 -8.26 -8.96 23.00
N GLY A 191 -6.98 -8.76 23.32
CA GLY A 191 -5.83 -9.26 22.54
C GLY A 191 -5.23 -8.20 21.60
N HIS A 192 -4.57 -8.63 20.53
CA HIS A 192 -3.91 -7.73 19.58
C HIS A 192 -4.77 -7.51 18.34
N PHE A 193 -4.71 -6.29 17.81
CA PHE A 193 -5.27 -5.92 16.52
C PHE A 193 -4.13 -5.39 15.66
N TRP A 194 -3.97 -5.99 14.49
CA TRP A 194 -2.91 -5.61 13.58
C TRP A 194 -3.45 -4.81 12.41
N ILE A 195 -2.60 -3.92 11.91
CA ILE A 195 -2.83 -3.22 10.66
C ILE A 195 -1.62 -3.49 9.80
N VAL A 196 -1.84 -3.99 8.59
CA VAL A 196 -0.80 -3.97 7.55
C VAL A 196 -1.20 -2.90 6.55
N GLY A 197 -0.35 -1.90 6.37
CA GLY A 197 -0.55 -0.75 5.50
C GLY A 197 0.45 -0.74 4.35
N MET A 198 -0.01 -0.37 3.16
CA MET A 198 0.83 -0.11 2.00
C MET A 198 0.33 1.16 1.32
N VAL A 199 1.27 1.99 0.85
CA VAL A 199 0.94 3.24 0.16
C VAL A 199 1.47 3.19 -1.26
N VAL A 200 0.59 3.47 -2.22
CA VAL A 200 0.90 3.50 -3.64
C VAL A 200 0.86 4.95 -4.12
N PRO A 201 1.96 5.50 -4.66
CA PRO A 201 1.91 6.79 -5.33
C PRO A 201 1.06 6.69 -6.60
N GLU A 202 0.07 7.57 -6.74
CA GLU A 202 -0.70 7.70 -7.99
C GLU A 202 -0.04 8.77 -8.88
N ASP A 203 0.43 9.85 -8.27
CA ASP A 203 1.29 10.87 -8.86
C ASP A 203 2.12 11.57 -7.76
N ASN A 204 2.61 12.79 -8.02
CA ASN A 204 3.42 13.56 -7.06
C ASN A 204 2.63 14.05 -5.84
N ASP A 205 1.33 14.28 -6.00
CA ASP A 205 0.48 14.95 -5.03
C ASP A 205 -0.70 14.08 -4.58
N ASN A 206 -0.86 12.88 -5.14
CA ASN A 206 -1.90 11.93 -4.82
C ASN A 206 -1.33 10.55 -4.52
N CYS A 207 -1.90 9.88 -3.53
CA CYS A 207 -1.59 8.50 -3.21
C CYS A 207 -2.84 7.71 -2.85
N ARG A 208 -2.71 6.39 -2.97
CA ARG A 208 -3.71 5.44 -2.49
C ARG A 208 -3.13 4.62 -1.37
N VAL A 209 -3.86 4.56 -0.27
CA VAL A 209 -3.51 3.77 0.89
C VAL A 209 -4.35 2.49 0.91
N PHE A 210 -3.69 1.37 1.20
CA PHE A 210 -4.28 0.05 1.38
C PHE A 210 -3.99 -0.39 2.81
N PHE A 211 -5.02 -0.71 3.57
CA PHE A 211 -4.89 -1.17 4.94
C PHE A 211 -5.67 -2.45 5.17
N TRP A 212 -4.98 -3.52 5.53
CA TRP A 212 -5.57 -4.73 6.05
C TRP A 212 -5.73 -4.60 7.55
N ARG A 213 -6.97 -4.75 8.01
CA ARG A 213 -7.36 -4.75 9.42
C ARG A 213 -7.48 -6.18 9.89
N ILE A 214 -6.61 -6.61 10.79
CA ILE A 214 -6.31 -8.04 11.01
C ILE A 214 -6.50 -8.45 12.46
N ARG A 215 -7.08 -9.63 12.67
CA ARG A 215 -7.22 -10.29 13.97
C ARG A 215 -6.89 -11.78 13.90
N GLY A 216 -6.22 -12.29 14.93
CA GLY A 216 -5.98 -13.72 15.13
C GLY A 216 -7.23 -14.38 15.70
N VAL A 217 -8.12 -14.85 14.83
CA VAL A 217 -9.42 -15.46 15.18
C VAL A 217 -9.78 -16.60 14.23
N GLN A 218 -10.35 -17.68 14.78
CA GLN A 218 -10.67 -18.92 14.06
C GLN A 218 -12.09 -19.41 14.37
N GLY A 219 -12.64 -20.25 13.48
CA GLY A 219 -13.96 -20.86 13.64
C GLY A 219 -15.06 -19.82 13.94
N TRP A 220 -15.93 -20.11 14.91
CA TRP A 220 -17.04 -19.22 15.27
C TRP A 220 -16.58 -17.84 15.78
N GLN A 221 -15.38 -17.73 16.36
CA GLN A 221 -14.83 -16.44 16.81
C GLN A 221 -14.51 -15.53 15.63
N ARG A 222 -14.08 -16.12 14.50
CA ARG A 222 -13.86 -15.40 13.24
C ARG A 222 -15.17 -14.82 12.74
N ASP A 223 -16.23 -15.62 12.68
CA ASP A 223 -17.53 -15.16 12.17
C ASP A 223 -18.13 -14.07 13.04
N LEU A 224 -18.09 -14.26 14.36
CA LEU A 224 -18.54 -13.25 15.32
C LEU A 224 -17.74 -11.95 15.20
N TRP A 225 -16.40 -12.04 15.12
CA TRP A 225 -15.56 -10.86 14.96
C TRP A 225 -15.85 -10.13 13.64
N ARG A 226 -16.00 -10.86 12.52
CA ARG A 226 -16.31 -10.27 11.21
C ARG A 226 -17.66 -9.54 11.25
N PHE A 227 -18.68 -10.14 11.86
CA PHE A 227 -19.97 -9.49 12.08
C PHE A 227 -19.84 -8.23 12.93
N MET A 228 -19.17 -8.31 14.07
CA MET A 228 -18.99 -7.18 14.98
C MET A 228 -18.14 -6.06 14.37
N TYR A 229 -17.11 -6.41 13.59
CA TYR A 229 -16.27 -5.45 12.89
C TYR A 229 -17.10 -4.58 11.96
N ARG A 230 -17.88 -5.20 11.07
CA ARG A 230 -18.76 -4.51 10.12
C ARG A 230 -19.80 -3.62 10.81
N ASN A 231 -20.36 -4.09 11.92
CA ASN A 231 -21.46 -3.38 12.59
C ASN A 231 -21.00 -2.30 13.58
N ARG A 232 -19.78 -2.37 14.13
CA ARG A 232 -19.35 -1.49 15.23
C ARG A 232 -18.00 -0.82 15.05
N LEU A 233 -17.04 -1.46 14.39
CA LEU A 233 -15.66 -0.96 14.34
C LEU A 233 -15.31 -0.29 13.03
N GLU A 234 -15.90 -0.74 11.93
CA GLU A 234 -15.60 -0.22 10.60
C GLU A 234 -15.75 1.31 10.56
N LYS A 235 -16.85 1.84 11.10
CA LYS A 235 -17.09 3.29 11.17
C LYS A 235 -16.01 4.03 11.98
N LEU A 236 -15.65 3.53 13.16
CA LEU A 236 -14.64 4.15 14.02
C LEU A 236 -13.26 4.18 13.32
N HIS A 237 -12.90 3.12 12.61
CA HIS A 237 -11.65 3.08 11.85
C HIS A 237 -11.66 4.04 10.66
N TRP A 238 -12.81 4.21 10.00
CA TRP A 238 -12.97 5.22 8.95
C TRP A 238 -12.83 6.65 9.50
N GLU A 239 -13.39 6.93 10.68
CA GLU A 239 -13.23 8.24 11.34
C GLU A 239 -11.76 8.55 11.64
N VAL A 240 -10.97 7.55 12.05
CA VAL A 240 -9.51 7.72 12.26
C VAL A 240 -8.81 8.07 10.93
N LEU A 241 -9.06 7.30 9.86
CA LEU A 241 -8.45 7.57 8.56
C LEU A 241 -8.84 8.93 7.99
N GLU A 242 -10.06 9.40 8.27
CA GLU A 242 -10.52 10.71 7.82
C GLU A 242 -9.83 11.86 8.57
N GLN A 243 -9.54 11.67 9.86
CA GLN A 243 -8.74 12.63 10.62
C GLN A 243 -7.33 12.78 10.04
N ASP A 244 -6.67 11.65 9.71
CA ASP A 244 -5.36 11.66 9.06
C ASP A 244 -5.42 12.37 7.70
N ARG A 245 -6.39 11.99 6.86
CA ARG A 245 -6.58 12.59 5.53
C ARG A 245 -6.70 14.11 5.60
N VAL A 246 -7.54 14.63 6.50
CA VAL A 246 -7.74 16.08 6.65
C VAL A 246 -6.44 16.80 6.99
N VAL A 247 -5.62 16.24 7.89
CA VAL A 247 -4.34 16.85 8.26
C VAL A 247 -3.37 16.80 7.08
N LEU A 248 -3.20 15.63 6.45
CA LEU A 248 -2.22 15.42 5.39
C LEU A 248 -2.52 16.21 4.12
N GLU A 249 -3.79 16.33 3.73
CA GLU A 249 -4.19 17.16 2.58
C GLU A 249 -4.11 18.67 2.87
N SER A 250 -4.02 19.06 4.16
CA SER A 250 -3.91 20.46 4.56
C SER A 250 -2.48 20.90 4.83
N LEU A 251 -1.49 20.02 4.65
CA LEU A 251 -0.08 20.38 4.78
C LEU A 251 0.29 21.43 3.73
N ALA A 252 1.19 22.35 4.10
CA ALA A 252 1.75 23.28 3.14
C ALA A 252 2.49 22.53 2.01
N PRO A 253 2.44 23.00 0.75
CA PRO A 253 3.07 22.31 -0.39
C PRO A 253 4.56 21.96 -0.17
N ASN A 254 5.27 22.78 0.60
CA ASN A 254 6.68 22.63 0.95
C ASN A 254 6.88 22.42 2.45
N ALA A 255 5.94 21.76 3.13
CA ALA A 255 5.97 21.56 4.59
C ALA A 255 7.33 21.00 5.09
N ARG A 256 7.95 20.11 4.31
CA ARG A 256 9.26 19.51 4.62
C ARG A 256 10.41 20.52 4.62
N ASP A 257 10.38 21.53 3.76
CA ASP A 257 11.48 22.50 3.67
C ASP A 257 11.56 23.40 4.91
N HIS A 258 10.48 23.43 5.70
CA HIS A 258 10.33 24.24 6.90
C HIS A 258 10.15 23.40 8.17
N GLU A 259 10.41 22.09 8.10
CA GLU A 259 10.22 21.21 9.25
C GLU A 259 11.41 21.24 10.21
N TYR A 260 11.13 21.01 11.49
CA TYR A 260 12.14 20.78 12.52
C TYR A 260 11.83 19.45 13.18
N LEU A 261 12.68 18.45 12.93
CA LEU A 261 12.56 17.14 13.54
C LEU A 261 13.20 17.15 14.94
N TYR A 262 12.58 16.43 15.87
CA TYR A 262 13.07 16.29 17.25
C TYR A 262 13.26 14.80 17.59
N GLN A 263 13.57 14.51 18.86
CA GLN A 263 13.98 13.17 19.31
C GLN A 263 12.95 12.06 19.05
N HIS A 264 11.66 12.40 18.90
CA HIS A 264 10.62 11.42 18.62
C HIS A 264 10.55 11.01 17.14
N ASP A 265 11.19 11.75 16.23
CA ASP A 265 11.12 11.54 14.77
C ASP A 265 12.24 10.61 14.23
N VAL A 266 12.87 9.84 15.11
CA VAL A 266 13.98 8.95 14.75
C VAL A 266 13.52 7.86 13.77
N GLY A 267 12.28 7.35 13.92
CA GLY A 267 11.65 6.42 12.97
C GLY A 267 11.51 7.03 11.57
N LEU A 268 10.97 8.26 11.50
CA LEU A 268 10.80 9.00 10.24
C LEU A 268 12.15 9.27 9.56
N SER A 269 13.13 9.73 10.34
CA SER A 269 14.50 9.97 9.85
C SER A 269 15.16 8.70 9.30
N ARG A 270 14.84 7.53 9.86
CA ARG A 270 15.33 6.24 9.35
C ARG A 270 14.61 5.83 8.06
N LEU A 271 13.28 5.93 8.04
CA LEU A 271 12.45 5.67 6.86
C LEU A 271 12.93 6.50 5.65
N ARG A 272 13.08 7.82 5.82
CA ARG A 272 13.54 8.72 4.75
C ARG A 272 14.90 8.33 4.20
N ARG A 273 15.87 8.00 5.07
CA ARG A 273 17.21 7.56 4.63
C ARG A 273 17.14 6.25 3.84
N MET A 274 16.28 5.31 4.24
CA MET A 274 16.09 4.05 3.51
C MET A 274 15.50 4.31 2.12
N MET A 275 14.45 5.13 2.03
CA MET A 275 13.82 5.46 0.75
C MET A 275 14.75 6.24 -0.18
N GLN A 276 15.49 7.22 0.34
CA GLN A 276 16.48 7.97 -0.43
C GLN A 276 17.61 7.07 -0.94
N LYS A 277 18.07 6.12 -0.13
CA LYS A 277 19.08 5.15 -0.54
C LYS A 277 18.55 4.28 -1.68
N ALA A 278 17.35 3.70 -1.52
CA ALA A 278 16.72 2.88 -2.56
C ALA A 278 16.52 3.67 -3.86
N ALA A 279 16.04 4.92 -3.79
CA ALA A 279 15.86 5.76 -4.97
C ALA A 279 17.19 6.03 -5.70
N LYS A 280 18.29 6.30 -4.98
CA LYS A 280 19.62 6.48 -5.57
C LYS A 280 20.12 5.22 -6.26
N GLU A 281 19.92 4.06 -5.64
CA GLU A 281 20.29 2.76 -6.22
C GLU A 281 19.50 2.47 -7.50
N GLN A 282 18.20 2.75 -7.50
CA GLN A 282 17.33 2.59 -8.68
C GLN A 282 17.71 3.55 -9.82
N LEU A 283 18.03 4.81 -9.49
CA LEU A 283 18.50 5.78 -10.49
C LEU A 283 19.82 5.34 -11.13
N ALA A 284 20.79 4.92 -10.32
CA ALA A 284 22.08 4.44 -10.81
C ALA A 284 21.91 3.19 -11.71
N LEU A 285 21.01 2.27 -11.34
CA LEU A 285 20.69 1.10 -12.16
C LEU A 285 20.10 1.49 -13.52
N ARG A 286 19.18 2.46 -13.52
CA ARG A 286 18.55 2.96 -14.75
C ARG A 286 19.54 3.68 -15.66
N GLU A 287 20.42 4.52 -15.10
CA GLU A 287 21.47 5.22 -15.84
C GLU A 287 22.47 4.24 -16.46
N ALA A 288 22.86 3.20 -15.72
CA ALA A 288 23.76 2.17 -16.23
C ALA A 288 23.18 1.42 -17.44
N GLN A 289 21.88 1.14 -17.45
CA GLN A 289 21.23 0.50 -18.59
C GLN A 289 21.11 1.44 -19.80
N GLN A 290 20.82 2.72 -19.57
CA GLN A 290 20.73 3.72 -20.65
C GLN A 290 22.08 4.03 -21.29
N GLY A 291 23.19 3.95 -20.53
CA GLY A 291 24.54 4.09 -21.07
C GLY A 291 25.08 2.83 -21.77
N ALA A 292 24.41 1.69 -21.63
CA ALA A 292 24.79 0.41 -22.26
C ALA A 292 24.00 0.11 -23.56
N ALA A 293 22.98 0.91 -23.88
CA ALA A 293 22.14 0.82 -25.08
C ALA A 293 22.58 1.83 -26.15
#